data_AF-A0A426JZX7-F1
#
_entry.id   AF-A0A426JZX7-F1
#
_cell.length_a   1.000
_cell.length_b   1.000
_cell.length_c   1.000
_cell.angle_alpha   90.00
_cell.angle_beta   90.00
_cell.angle_gamma   90.00
#
_symmetry.space_group_name_H-M   'P 1'
#
loop_
_entity.id
_entity.type
_entity.pdbx_description
1 polymer ?
#
loop_
_entity_poly.entity_id
_entity_poly.type
_entity_poly.pdbx_seq_one_letter_code
_entity_poly.pdbx_strand_id
1 'polypeptide(L)'
;MVEPTEVERRLIESAQSGVLLNLSAEQARDVRAVVIRDLLRGRYTDEPDPRGVRLRGARIIGELDLADVRTEVPLTLRECSHEEPISLT
;
A
#
# COMPACT_ATOMS: atom_id res chain seq x y z
N MET A 1 -3.98 5.04 -15.11
CA MET A 1 -3.06 4.30 -14.22
C MET A 1 -1.83 5.17 -14.06
N VAL A 2 -1.47 5.51 -12.83
CA VAL A 2 -0.29 6.36 -12.58
C VAL A 2 0.93 5.46 -12.51
N GLU A 3 2.02 5.85 -13.16
CA GLU A 3 3.27 5.09 -13.14
C GLU A 3 3.82 5.01 -11.70
N PRO A 4 4.09 3.80 -11.18
CA PRO A 4 4.64 3.62 -9.83
C PRO A 4 6.07 4.16 -9.71
N THR A 5 6.35 4.82 -8.58
CA THR A 5 7.73 5.09 -8.17
C THR A 5 8.46 3.80 -7.81
N GLU A 6 9.77 3.88 -7.56
CA GLU A 6 10.54 2.71 -7.15
C GLU A 6 10.07 2.10 -5.81
N VAL A 7 9.73 2.94 -4.84
CA VAL A 7 9.20 2.48 -3.55
C VAL A 7 7.85 1.78 -3.74
N GLU A 8 7.01 2.29 -4.64
CA GLU A 8 5.70 1.72 -4.94
C GLU A 8 5.81 0.42 -5.74
N ARG A 9 6.79 0.29 -6.64
CA ARG A 9 7.11 -0.97 -7.32
C ARG A 9 7.50 -2.05 -6.30
N ARG A 10 8.38 -1.71 -5.35
CA ARG A 10 8.73 -2.61 -4.23
C ARG A 10 7.52 -2.98 -3.38
N LEU A 11 6.58 -2.06 -3.18
CA LEU A 11 5.32 -2.37 -2.48
C LEU A 11 4.47 -3.38 -3.26
N ILE A 12 4.35 -3.22 -4.58
CA ILE A 12 3.63 -4.16 -5.46
C ILE A 12 4.27 -5.56 -5.38
N GLU A 13 5.59 -5.67 -5.50
CA GLU A 13 6.33 -6.93 -5.38
C GLU A 13 6.17 -7.56 -3.98
N SER A 14 6.14 -6.73 -2.93
CA SER A 14 5.93 -7.22 -1.56
C SER A 14 4.52 -7.80 -1.36
N ALA A 15 3.50 -7.24 -2.03
CA ALA A 15 2.13 -7.74 -1.99
C ALA A 15 1.98 -9.06 -2.75
N GLN A 16 2.74 -9.25 -3.84
CA GLN A 16 2.80 -10.51 -4.57
C GLN A 16 3.51 -11.63 -3.79
N SER A 17 4.46 -11.28 -2.93
CA SER A 17 5.25 -12.25 -2.14
C SER A 17 4.79 -12.39 -0.67
N GLY A 18 3.84 -11.55 -0.23
CA GLY A 18 3.37 -11.51 1.16
C GLY A 18 4.43 -11.08 2.18
N VAL A 19 5.52 -10.47 1.70
CA VAL A 19 6.65 -10.01 2.52
C VAL A 19 6.36 -8.61 3.07
N LEU A 20 6.82 -8.34 4.29
CA LEU A 20 6.75 -7.00 4.86
C LEU A 20 7.72 -6.07 4.13
N LEU A 21 7.21 -5.01 3.50
CA LEU A 21 8.04 -3.88 3.09
C LEU A 21 8.28 -2.97 4.31
N ASN A 22 9.52 -2.90 4.77
CA ASN A 22 9.91 -2.04 5.89
C ASN A 22 10.73 -0.83 5.42
N LEU A 23 10.13 0.36 5.49
CA LEU A 23 10.74 1.64 5.10
C LEU A 23 11.20 2.46 6.32
N SER A 24 11.19 1.89 7.53
CA SER A 24 11.44 2.64 8.77
C SER A 24 12.82 3.30 8.85
N ALA A 25 13.80 2.78 8.12
CA ALA A 25 15.17 3.31 8.06
C ALA A 25 15.48 4.04 6.74
N GLU A 26 14.49 4.18 5.86
CA GLU A 26 14.69 4.73 4.51
C GLU A 26 14.37 6.22 4.46
N GLN A 27 15.18 6.97 3.70
CA GLN A 27 14.91 8.38 3.42
C GLN A 27 13.74 8.53 2.44
N ALA A 28 13.70 7.68 1.41
CA ALA A 28 12.59 7.60 0.46
C ALA A 28 11.54 6.62 0.99
N ARG A 29 10.57 7.13 1.75
CA ARG A 29 9.51 6.33 2.38
C ARG A 29 8.10 6.76 1.98
N ASP A 30 7.99 7.59 0.95
CA ASP A 30 6.72 8.10 0.46
C ASP A 30 6.02 7.06 -0.40
N VAL A 31 4.76 6.79 -0.09
CA VAL A 31 3.87 5.89 -0.84
C VAL A 31 2.58 6.62 -1.08
N ARG A 32 2.13 6.74 -2.33
CA ARG A 32 0.85 7.39 -2.60
C ARG A 32 -0.31 6.49 -2.19
N ALA A 33 -1.30 7.09 -1.55
CA ALA A 33 -2.50 6.38 -1.10
C ALA A 33 -3.24 5.67 -2.25
N VAL A 34 -3.25 6.28 -3.45
CA VAL A 34 -3.86 5.69 -4.65
C VAL A 34 -3.24 4.34 -5.04
N VAL A 35 -1.94 4.15 -4.81
CA VAL A 35 -1.27 2.87 -5.11
C VAL A 35 -1.72 1.78 -4.15
N ILE A 36 -1.85 2.10 -2.86
CA ILE A 36 -2.37 1.16 -1.85
C ILE A 36 -3.81 0.77 -2.20
N ARG A 37 -4.67 1.73 -2.54
CA ARG A 37 -6.07 1.47 -2.95
C ARG A 37 -6.12 0.60 -4.20
N ASP A 38 -5.31 0.91 -5.21
CA ASP A 38 -5.29 0.15 -6.47
C ASP A 38 -4.76 -1.28 -6.28
N LEU A 39 -3.78 -1.48 -5.38
CA LEU A 39 -3.30 -2.80 -4.97
C LEU A 39 -4.42 -3.65 -4.35
N LEU A 40 -5.18 -3.08 -3.39
CA LEU A 40 -6.28 -3.78 -2.73
C LEU A 40 -7.43 -4.12 -3.69
N ARG A 41 -7.53 -3.40 -4.81
CA ARG A 41 -8.50 -3.68 -5.88
C ARG A 41 -7.99 -4.67 -6.93
N GLY A 42 -6.79 -5.24 -6.75
CA GLY A 42 -6.19 -6.19 -7.68
C GLY A 42 -5.68 -5.56 -8.99
N ARG A 43 -5.45 -4.24 -9.05
CA ARG A 43 -5.06 -3.58 -10.32
C ARG A 43 -3.61 -3.78 -10.73
N TYR A 44 -2.77 -4.27 -9.83
CA TYR A 44 -1.34 -4.49 -10.07
C TYR A 44 -0.93 -5.96 -10.11
N THR A 45 -1.80 -6.86 -9.64
CA THR A 45 -1.55 -8.31 -9.64
C THR A 45 -2.87 -9.05 -9.56
N ASP A 46 -3.04 -10.07 -10.41
CA ASP A 46 -4.22 -10.93 -10.43
C ASP A 46 -4.16 -12.01 -9.32
N GLU A 47 -2.96 -12.30 -8.81
CA GLU A 47 -2.70 -13.30 -7.77
C GLU A 47 -1.87 -12.69 -6.63
N PRO A 48 -2.46 -11.84 -5.76
CA PRO A 48 -1.78 -11.35 -4.57
C PRO A 48 -1.56 -12.49 -3.56
N ASP A 49 -0.46 -12.45 -2.81
CA ASP A 49 -0.26 -13.40 -1.71
C ASP A 49 -1.38 -13.21 -0.66
N PRO A 50 -1.93 -14.29 -0.05
CA PRO A 50 -2.99 -14.19 0.96
C PRO A 50 -2.64 -13.32 2.18
N ARG A 51 -1.35 -13.07 2.45
CA ARG A 51 -0.88 -12.16 3.50
C ARG A 51 -1.06 -10.68 3.13
N GLY A 52 -1.33 -10.39 1.86
CA GLY A 52 -1.71 -9.08 1.34
C GLY A 52 -0.63 -8.01 1.44
N VAL A 53 -1.09 -6.76 1.56
CA VAL A 53 -0.23 -5.58 1.60
C VAL A 53 0.29 -5.36 3.02
N ARG A 54 1.61 -5.43 3.19
CA ARG A 54 2.26 -5.27 4.50
C ARG A 54 3.32 -4.19 4.42
N LEU A 55 3.05 -3.07 5.08
CA LEU A 55 3.89 -1.89 5.02
C LEU A 55 4.24 -1.38 6.42
N ARG A 56 5.51 -1.06 6.62
CA ARG A 56 6.01 -0.45 7.86
C ARG A 56 6.81 0.82 7.60
N GLY A 57 6.60 1.85 8.42
CA GLY A 57 7.43 3.06 8.42
C GLY A 57 7.17 4.05 7.27
N ALA A 58 6.20 3.76 6.40
CA ALA A 58 5.90 4.60 5.24
C ALA A 58 5.27 5.94 5.64
N ARG A 59 5.47 6.95 4.79
CA ARG A 59 4.65 8.16 4.78
C ARG A 59 3.66 8.04 3.63
N ILE A 60 2.38 7.94 3.96
CA ILE A 60 1.31 7.84 2.99
C ILE A 60 0.96 9.25 2.52
N ILE A 61 0.97 9.45 1.21
CA ILE A 61 0.74 10.76 0.57
C ILE A 61 -0.63 10.75 -0.12
N GLY A 62 -1.46 11.74 0.20
CA GLY A 62 -2.82 11.88 -0.31
C GLY A 62 -3.84 11.05 0.48
N GLU A 63 -5.11 11.22 0.14
CA GLU A 63 -6.20 10.57 0.84
C GLU A 63 -6.22 9.05 0.60
N LEU A 64 -6.11 8.27 1.69
CA LEU A 64 -6.34 6.84 1.66
C LEU A 64 -7.84 6.56 1.80
N ASP A 65 -8.53 6.69 0.68
CA ASP A 65 -9.90 6.25 0.53
C ASP A 65 -9.93 4.71 0.47
N LEU A 66 -10.59 4.09 1.45
CA LEU A 66 -10.94 2.68 1.51
C LEU A 66 -12.46 2.46 1.53
N ALA A 67 -13.25 3.52 1.36
CA ALA A 67 -14.70 3.42 1.23
C ALA A 67 -15.06 2.52 0.05
N ASP A 68 -15.99 1.59 0.31
CA ASP A 68 -16.47 0.58 -0.64
C ASP A 68 -15.40 -0.32 -1.28
N VAL A 69 -14.16 -0.32 -0.75
CA VAL A 69 -13.10 -1.20 -1.25
C VAL A 69 -13.38 -2.64 -0.85
N ARG A 70 -13.64 -3.48 -1.84
CA ARG A 70 -13.63 -4.94 -1.71
C ARG A 70 -12.24 -5.45 -2.05
N THR A 71 -11.64 -6.16 -1.11
CA THR A 71 -10.32 -6.79 -1.25
C THR A 71 -10.38 -8.22 -0.72
N GLU A 72 -9.69 -9.13 -1.39
CA GLU A 72 -9.54 -10.52 -0.92
C GLU A 72 -8.33 -10.70 0.00
N VAL A 73 -7.47 -9.67 0.09
CA VAL A 73 -6.25 -9.69 0.88
C VAL A 73 -6.24 -8.58 1.94
N PRO A 74 -5.59 -8.81 3.09
CA PRO A 74 -5.53 -7.83 4.15
C PRO A 74 -4.61 -6.65 3.83
N LEU A 75 -4.89 -5.50 4.44
CA LEU A 75 -3.99 -4.35 4.54
C LEU A 75 -3.41 -4.28 5.96
N THR A 76 -2.09 -4.27 6.09
CA THR A 76 -1.39 -4.04 7.36
C THR A 76 -0.47 -2.83 7.24
N LEU A 77 -0.83 -1.75 7.94
CA LEU A 77 -0.01 -0.54 8.09
C LEU A 77 0.56 -0.49 9.50
N ARG A 78 1.89 -0.48 9.65
CA ARG A 78 2.57 -0.38 10.96
C ARG A 78 3.47 0.83 10.99
N GLU A 79 3.36 1.65 12.03
CA GLU A 79 4.23 2.84 12.19
C GLU A 79 4.23 3.73 10.93
N CYS A 80 3.11 3.76 10.19
CA CYS A 80 2.96 4.59 9.00
C CYS A 80 2.37 5.93 9.41
N SER A 81 2.86 7.00 8.80
CA SER A 81 2.35 8.37 8.98
C SER A 81 1.49 8.76 7.79
N HIS A 82 0.42 9.53 8.04
CA HIS A 82 -0.46 10.11 7.03
C HIS A 82 -0.81 11.53 7.47
N GLU A 83 -0.89 12.46 6.51
CA GLU A 83 -1.31 13.84 6.78
C GLU A 83 -2.79 14.00 6.47
N GLU A 84 -3.27 13.32 5.42
CA GLU A 84 -4.68 13.26 5.05
C GLU A 84 -5.44 12.16 5.81
N PRO A 85 -6.77 12.33 6.02
CA PRO A 85 -7.61 11.31 6.63
C PRO A 85 -7.62 9.99 5.87
N ILE A 86 -7.91 8.92 6.61
CA ILE A 86 -8.27 7.60 6.04
C ILE A 86 -9.79 7.50 6.02
N SER A 87 -10.37 7.39 4.83
CA SER A 87 -11.82 7.28 4.64
C SER A 87 -12.22 5.80 4.61
N LEU A 88 -13.12 5.39 5.50
CA LEU A 88 -13.58 3.99 5.65
C LEU A 88 -15.07 3.80 5.32
N THR A 89 -15.79 4.89 5.04
CA THR A 89 -17.25 4.98 4.95
C THR A 89 -17.66 5.73 3.72
#